data_AF-A0A2G5UIV0-F1
#
_entry.id   AF-A0A2G5UIV0-F1
#
_cell.length_a   1.000
_cell.length_b   1.000
_cell.length_c   1.000
_cell.angle_alpha   90.00
_cell.angle_beta   90.00
_cell.angle_gamma   90.00
#
_symmetry.space_group_name_H-M   'P 1'
#
loop_
_entity.id
_entity.type
_entity.pdbx_description
1 polymer ?
#
loop_
_entity_poly.entity_id
_entity_poly.type
_entity_poly.pdbx_seq_one_letter_code
_entity_poly.pdbx_strand_id
1 'polypeptide(L)'
;MRLHGSLLDASDEYLCAILAPLMDVNDNLDEEEIGKLPVRLQYYEKERDPSDIVRQKLIEALFQLCATKHGRQVLRSKGVYPAMRELDKATEEAESKKERKLLSSQQEHTLHALIGILIRYESEMDVDPELSSIRDLGTVQEE
;
A
#
# COMPACT_ATOMS: atom_id res chain seq x y z
N MET A 1 6.42 -17.87 -12.72
CA MET A 1 5.58 -16.69 -12.40
C MET A 1 6.13 -16.06 -11.12
N ARG A 2 6.50 -14.78 -11.12
CA ARG A 2 7.06 -14.13 -9.91
C ARG A 2 5.96 -14.04 -8.83
N LEU A 3 6.29 -14.36 -7.57
CA LEU A 3 5.33 -14.47 -6.44
C LEU A 3 4.31 -13.33 -6.36
N HIS A 4 4.73 -12.08 -6.58
CA HIS A 4 3.83 -10.93 -6.51
C HIS A 4 2.74 -10.96 -7.59
N GLY A 5 3.01 -11.51 -8.77
CA GLY A 5 1.99 -11.65 -9.81
C GLY A 5 0.91 -12.67 -9.47
N SER A 6 1.19 -13.62 -8.58
CA SER A 6 0.18 -14.56 -8.06
C SER A 6 -0.61 -13.95 -6.89
N LEU A 7 0.01 -13.11 -6.07
CA LEU A 7 -0.69 -12.39 -4.99
C LEU A 7 -1.53 -11.22 -5.51
N LEU A 8 -1.10 -10.59 -6.60
CA LEU A 8 -1.74 -9.46 -7.26
C LEU A 8 -2.35 -9.89 -8.60
N ASP A 9 -3.06 -11.03 -8.58
CA ASP A 9 -3.72 -11.54 -9.77
C ASP A 9 -4.94 -10.69 -10.15
N ALA A 10 -5.55 -11.01 -11.29
CA ALA A 10 -6.67 -10.25 -11.84
C ALA A 10 -7.97 -10.34 -11.01
N SER A 11 -8.07 -11.25 -10.02
CA SER A 11 -9.25 -11.35 -9.16
C SER A 11 -9.32 -10.22 -8.14
N ASP A 12 -8.18 -9.59 -7.84
CA ASP A 12 -7.98 -8.63 -6.76
C ASP A 12 -8.41 -9.14 -5.37
N GLU A 13 -8.71 -10.44 -5.18
CA GLU A 13 -9.29 -10.95 -3.93
C GLU A 13 -8.37 -10.73 -2.74
N TYR A 14 -7.09 -11.06 -2.91
CA TYR A 14 -6.07 -10.84 -1.89
C TYR A 14 -5.86 -9.35 -1.60
N LEU A 15 -5.78 -8.52 -2.64
CA LEU A 15 -5.63 -7.08 -2.47
C LEU A 15 -6.85 -6.47 -1.74
N CYS A 16 -8.06 -6.90 -2.09
CA CYS A 16 -9.28 -6.48 -1.41
C CYS A 16 -9.26 -6.85 0.07
N ALA A 17 -8.81 -8.06 0.41
CA ALA A 17 -8.72 -8.53 1.79
C ALA A 17 -7.72 -7.72 2.62
N ILE A 18 -6.67 -7.17 2.00
CA ILE A 18 -5.71 -6.29 2.66
C ILE A 18 -6.22 -4.85 2.78
N LEU A 19 -6.84 -4.31 1.72
CA LEU A 19 -7.27 -2.91 1.69
C LEU A 19 -8.52 -2.65 2.52
N ALA A 20 -9.51 -3.56 2.53
CA ALA A 20 -10.77 -3.34 3.24
C ALA A 20 -10.58 -2.97 4.73
N PRO A 21 -9.74 -3.67 5.52
CA PRO A 21 -9.50 -3.31 6.93
C PRO A 21 -8.76 -1.97 7.13
N LEU A 22 -8.19 -1.39 6.07
CA LEU A 22 -7.43 -0.14 6.10
C LEU A 22 -8.24 1.08 5.61
N MET A 23 -9.38 0.84 4.98
CA MET A 23 -10.27 1.86 4.43
C MET A 23 -11.42 2.19 5.40
N ASP A 24 -11.95 3.40 5.24
CA ASP A 24 -13.10 3.88 5.99
C ASP A 24 -14.16 4.48 5.08
N VAL A 25 -15.42 4.35 5.45
CA VAL A 25 -16.54 5.02 4.76
C VAL A 25 -16.42 6.55 4.76
N ASN A 26 -15.69 7.11 5.73
CA ASN A 26 -15.46 8.54 5.83
C ASN A 26 -14.23 9.02 5.05
N ASP A 27 -13.55 8.14 4.30
CA ASP A 27 -12.40 8.52 3.49
C ASP A 27 -12.82 9.44 2.35
N ASN A 28 -12.12 10.56 2.20
CA ASN A 28 -12.45 11.57 1.21
C ASN A 28 -11.74 11.29 -0.12
N LEU A 29 -12.16 10.22 -0.77
CA LEU A 29 -11.72 9.83 -2.12
C LEU A 29 -12.60 10.47 -3.19
N ASP A 30 -12.00 11.04 -4.23
CA ASP A 30 -12.75 11.55 -5.38
C ASP A 30 -13.23 10.42 -6.32
N GLU A 31 -14.08 10.76 -7.29
CA GLU A 31 -14.64 9.77 -8.24
C GLU A 31 -13.57 9.04 -9.06
N GLU A 32 -12.46 9.71 -9.39
CA GLU A 32 -11.36 9.10 -10.15
C GLU A 32 -10.57 8.12 -9.27
N GLU A 33 -10.32 8.48 -8.00
CA GLU A 33 -9.68 7.65 -7.00
C GLU A 33 -10.52 6.42 -6.67
N ILE A 34 -11.83 6.58 -6.48
CA ILE A 34 -12.79 5.49 -6.27
C ILE A 34 -12.80 4.58 -7.51
N GLY A 35 -12.85 5.14 -8.72
CA GLY A 35 -12.88 4.37 -9.96
C GLY A 35 -11.66 3.46 -10.17
N LYS A 36 -10.52 3.76 -9.53
CA LYS A 36 -9.31 2.93 -9.56
C LYS A 36 -9.37 1.74 -8.60
N LEU A 37 -10.17 1.81 -7.54
CA LEU A 37 -10.25 0.73 -6.55
C LEU A 37 -10.78 -0.56 -7.18
N PRO A 38 -10.39 -1.74 -6.65
CA PRO A 38 -11.07 -2.98 -6.97
C PRO A 38 -12.59 -2.84 -6.82
N VAL A 39 -13.38 -3.43 -7.72
CA VAL A 39 -14.84 -3.22 -7.80
C VAL A 39 -15.55 -3.41 -6.45
N ARG A 40 -15.08 -4.36 -5.63
CA ARG A 40 -15.64 -4.66 -4.30
C ARG A 40 -15.46 -3.54 -3.28
N LEU A 41 -14.51 -2.64 -3.51
CA LEU A 41 -14.17 -1.54 -2.61
C LEU A 41 -14.70 -0.18 -3.09
N GLN A 42 -15.23 -0.08 -4.31
CA GLN A 42 -15.78 1.17 -4.84
C GLN A 42 -17.04 1.64 -4.08
N TYR A 43 -17.72 0.71 -3.41
CA TYR A 43 -18.92 0.96 -2.58
C TYR A 43 -18.69 0.48 -1.15
N TYR A 44 -17.48 0.68 -0.61
CA TYR A 44 -17.14 0.22 0.73
C TYR A 44 -17.76 1.14 1.79
N GLU A 45 -18.70 0.62 2.57
CA GLU A 45 -19.43 1.39 3.60
C GLU A 45 -19.05 1.00 5.03
N LYS A 46 -17.87 0.39 5.23
CA LYS A 46 -17.40 -0.03 6.56
C LYS A 46 -16.29 0.89 7.06
N GLU A 47 -16.06 0.80 8.36
CA GLU A 47 -14.96 1.48 9.05
C GLU A 47 -13.68 0.63 9.04
N ARG A 48 -12.56 1.30 9.34
CA ARG A 48 -11.25 0.65 9.52
C ARG A 48 -11.28 -0.39 10.63
N ASP A 49 -10.41 -1.39 10.53
CA ASP A 49 -10.22 -2.34 11.62
C ASP A 49 -9.73 -1.61 12.88
N PRO A 50 -10.37 -1.81 14.04
CA PRO A 50 -10.02 -1.09 15.27
C PRO A 50 -8.64 -1.47 15.82
N SER A 51 -8.07 -2.60 15.40
CA SER A 51 -6.77 -3.08 15.88
C SER A 51 -5.62 -2.43 15.13
N ASP A 52 -4.89 -1.55 15.82
CA ASP A 52 -3.68 -0.89 15.29
C ASP A 52 -2.64 -1.92 14.80
N ILE A 53 -2.53 -3.05 15.49
CA ILE A 53 -1.59 -4.13 15.13
C ILE A 53 -2.00 -4.78 13.80
N VAL A 54 -3.30 -5.01 13.59
CA VAL A 54 -3.79 -5.58 12.32
C VAL A 54 -3.51 -4.61 11.18
N ARG A 55 -3.88 -3.34 11.34
CA ARG A 55 -3.62 -2.32 10.32
C ARG A 55 -2.13 -2.22 9.99
N GLN A 56 -1.27 -2.22 11.00
CA GLN A 56 0.19 -2.22 10.81
C GLN A 56 0.67 -3.41 9.97
N LYS A 57 0.20 -4.63 10.26
CA LYS A 57 0.62 -5.81 9.50
C LYS A 57 0.17 -5.79 8.05
N LEU A 58 -0.99 -5.20 7.78
CA LEU A 58 -1.50 -5.03 6.42
C LEU A 58 -0.71 -3.95 5.66
N ILE A 59 -0.33 -2.85 6.31
CA ILE A 59 0.58 -1.84 5.73
C ILE A 59 1.95 -2.44 5.41
N GLU A 60 2.53 -3.21 6.34
CA GLU A 60 3.80 -3.93 6.11
C GLU A 60 3.68 -4.88 4.90
N ALA A 61 2.55 -5.58 4.73
CA ALA A 61 2.31 -6.44 3.58
C ALA A 61 2.26 -5.66 2.25
N LEU A 62 1.55 -4.53 2.20
CA LEU A 62 1.54 -3.63 1.03
C LEU A 62 2.94 -3.11 0.70
N PHE A 63 3.71 -2.75 1.72
CA PHE A 63 5.09 -2.30 1.57
C PHE A 63 5.99 -3.40 0.99
N GLN A 64 5.85 -4.65 1.44
CA GLN A 64 6.59 -5.78 0.86
C GLN A 64 6.22 -6.00 -0.61
N LEU A 65 4.95 -5.84 -0.99
CA LEU A 65 4.51 -5.94 -2.39
C LEU A 65 5.16 -4.88 -3.30
N CYS A 66 5.53 -3.72 -2.76
CA CYS A 66 6.25 -2.67 -3.48
C CYS A 66 7.72 -3.02 -3.82
N ALA A 67 8.24 -4.15 -3.33
CA ALA A 67 9.60 -4.57 -3.63
C ALA A 67 9.84 -4.96 -5.10
N THR A 68 8.79 -5.07 -5.92
CA THR A 68 8.92 -5.30 -7.36
C THR A 68 8.23 -4.21 -8.18
N LYS A 69 8.74 -3.94 -9.38
CA LYS A 69 8.12 -3.00 -10.34
C LYS A 69 6.66 -3.35 -10.61
N HIS A 70 6.37 -4.64 -10.82
CA HIS A 70 5.02 -5.14 -11.03
C HIS A 70 4.10 -4.80 -9.85
N GLY A 71 4.53 -5.07 -8.61
CA GLY A 71 3.74 -4.75 -7.43
C GLY A 71 3.46 -3.26 -7.30
N ARG A 72 4.47 -2.40 -7.48
CA ARG A 72 4.27 -0.94 -7.45
C ARG A 72 3.29 -0.46 -8.52
N GLN A 73 3.40 -0.97 -9.76
CA GLN A 73 2.50 -0.62 -10.85
C GLN A 73 1.05 -1.03 -10.56
N VAL A 74 0.84 -2.28 -10.10
CA VAL A 74 -0.50 -2.76 -9.77
C VAL A 74 -1.09 -1.96 -8.61
N LEU A 75 -0.36 -1.79 -7.50
CA LEU A 75 -0.87 -1.05 -6.35
C LEU A 75 -1.23 0.40 -6.69
N ARG A 76 -0.42 1.10 -7.52
CA ARG A 76 -0.78 2.45 -8.02
C ARG A 76 -2.05 2.43 -8.86
N SER A 77 -2.18 1.46 -9.78
CA SER A 77 -3.35 1.34 -10.65
C SER A 77 -4.64 0.99 -9.90
N LYS A 78 -4.53 0.42 -8.69
CA LYS A 78 -5.64 -0.07 -7.88
C LYS A 78 -6.04 0.88 -6.74
N GLY A 79 -5.65 2.15 -6.80
CA GLY A 79 -6.06 3.15 -5.83
C GLY A 79 -5.46 2.98 -4.43
N VAL A 80 -4.34 2.25 -4.29
CA VAL A 80 -3.71 2.02 -2.97
C VAL A 80 -3.11 3.31 -2.40
N TYR A 81 -2.48 4.14 -3.24
CA TYR A 81 -1.94 5.43 -2.80
C TYR A 81 -2.99 6.33 -2.11
N PRO A 82 -4.12 6.67 -2.74
CA PRO A 82 -5.08 7.56 -2.10
C PRO A 82 -5.73 6.92 -0.86
N ALA A 83 -5.95 5.60 -0.84
CA ALA A 83 -6.41 4.91 0.37
C ALA A 83 -5.42 5.04 1.54
N MET A 84 -4.12 4.90 1.29
CA MET A 84 -3.09 5.07 2.32
C MET A 84 -2.94 6.52 2.77
N ARG A 85 -3.15 7.49 1.86
CA ARG A 85 -3.18 8.92 2.19
C ARG A 85 -4.31 9.27 3.15
N GLU A 86 -5.52 8.75 2.95
CA GLU A 86 -6.64 9.01 3.88
C GLU A 86 -6.42 8.32 5.24
N LEU A 87 -5.79 7.14 5.25
CA LEU A 87 -5.39 6.46 6.49
C LEU A 87 -4.37 7.28 7.30
N ASP A 88 -3.40 7.90 6.61
CA ASP A 88 -2.38 8.76 7.20
C ASP A 88 -3.00 9.99 7.88
N LYS A 89 -3.85 10.73 7.14
CA LYS A 89 -4.60 11.89 7.66
C LYS A 89 -5.44 11.54 8.89
N ALA A 90 -6.19 10.43 8.83
CA ALA A 90 -7.02 9.99 9.94
C ALA A 90 -6.19 9.64 11.20
N THR A 91 -4.96 9.15 11.00
CA THR A 91 -4.04 8.83 12.09
C THR A 91 -3.50 10.12 12.74
N GLU A 92 -3.07 11.11 11.95
CA GLU A 92 -2.60 12.41 12.44
C GLU A 92 -3.69 13.15 13.25
N GLU A 93 -4.94 13.10 12.80
CA GLU A 93 -6.09 13.69 13.49
C GLU A 93 -6.39 13.00 14.82
N ALA A 94 -6.23 11.68 14.89
CA ALA A 94 -6.44 10.91 16.10
C ALA A 94 -5.34 11.16 17.14
N GLU A 95 -4.09 11.34 16.71
CA GLU A 95 -2.95 11.66 17.57
C GLU A 95 -3.01 13.08 18.12
N SER A 96 -3.44 14.05 17.31
CA SER A 96 -3.67 15.43 17.76
C SER A 96 -4.65 15.51 18.94
N LYS A 97 -5.50 14.50 19.13
CA LYS A 97 -6.49 14.39 20.21
C LYS A 97 -5.99 13.62 21.44
N LYS A 98 -4.85 12.92 21.37
CA LYS A 98 -4.29 12.11 22.47
C LYS A 98 -2.94 12.69 22.92
N GLU A 99 -2.75 12.94 24.21
CA GLU A 99 -1.45 13.39 24.74
C GLU A 99 -0.34 12.39 24.31
N ARG A 100 0.64 12.91 23.55
CA ARG A 100 1.67 12.17 22.79
C ARG A 100 2.27 11.00 23.58
N LYS A 101 1.97 9.78 23.16
CA LYS A 101 2.64 8.56 23.63
C LYS A 101 3.79 8.26 22.68
N LEU A 102 5.03 8.29 23.18
CA LEU A 102 6.30 8.07 22.46
C LEU A 102 6.48 6.70 21.76
N LEU A 103 5.41 5.94 21.56
CA LEU A 103 5.42 4.56 21.02
C LEU A 103 4.83 4.44 19.60
N SER A 104 4.36 5.52 18.97
CA SER A 104 3.81 5.52 17.59
C SER A 104 4.87 5.52 16.49
N SER A 105 6.13 5.87 16.79
CA SER A 105 7.13 6.24 15.79
C SER A 105 7.38 5.18 14.71
N GLN A 106 7.36 3.89 15.06
CA GLN A 106 7.66 2.82 14.11
C GLN A 106 6.54 2.57 13.08
N GLN A 107 5.29 2.87 13.45
CA GLN A 107 4.11 2.68 12.59
C GLN A 107 4.06 3.75 11.48
N GLU A 108 4.27 5.01 11.85
CA GLU A 108 4.33 6.15 10.93
C GLU A 108 5.41 5.93 9.86
N HIS A 109 6.59 5.39 10.23
CA HIS A 109 7.69 5.22 9.29
C HIS A 109 7.36 4.30 8.10
N THR A 110 6.60 3.22 8.32
CA THR A 110 6.29 2.26 7.23
C THR A 110 5.17 2.79 6.33
N LEU A 111 4.14 3.41 6.90
CA LEU A 111 3.07 4.03 6.13
C LEU A 111 3.61 5.17 5.25
N HIS A 112 4.38 6.09 5.83
CA HIS A 112 5.02 7.16 5.06
C HIS A 112 5.96 6.63 3.96
N ALA A 113 6.71 5.55 4.24
CA ALA A 113 7.56 4.92 3.22
C ALA A 113 6.74 4.30 2.08
N LEU A 114 5.63 3.62 2.40
CA LEU A 114 4.70 3.08 1.42
C LEU A 114 4.10 4.19 0.54
N ILE A 115 3.60 5.26 1.17
CA ILE A 115 3.07 6.44 0.47
C ILE A 115 4.14 7.06 -0.43
N GLY A 116 5.35 7.24 0.09
CA GLY A 116 6.48 7.82 -0.64
C GLY A 116 6.93 7.00 -1.87
N ILE A 117 6.75 5.68 -1.85
CA ILE A 117 7.00 4.81 -3.02
C ILE A 117 5.85 4.89 -4.03
N LEU A 118 4.60 4.92 -3.56
CA LEU A 118 3.44 4.86 -4.44
C LEU A 118 3.09 6.20 -5.09
N ILE A 119 3.46 7.33 -4.48
CA ILE A 119 3.22 8.66 -5.04
C ILE A 119 4.04 8.96 -6.31
N ARG A 120 5.22 8.34 -6.46
CA ARG A 120 6.11 8.55 -7.62
C ARG A 120 5.94 7.45 -8.64
N TYR A 121 5.85 7.79 -9.92
CA TYR A 121 5.78 6.80 -11.00
C TYR A 121 7.15 6.21 -11.35
N GLU A 122 7.18 5.02 -11.95
CA GLU A 122 8.44 4.37 -12.34
C GLU A 122 9.30 5.25 -13.27
N SER A 123 8.67 6.02 -14.16
CA SER A 123 9.35 6.96 -15.07
C SER A 123 10.03 8.12 -14.35
N GLU A 124 9.62 8.43 -13.13
CA GLU A 124 10.17 9.52 -12.31
C GLU A 124 11.30 9.05 -11.41
N MET A 125 11.53 7.73 -11.32
CA MET A 125 12.49 7.16 -10.37
C MET A 125 13.94 7.14 -10.90
N ASP A 126 14.21 7.61 -12.12
CA ASP A 126 15.54 7.65 -12.77
C ASP A 126 16.35 6.35 -12.57
N VAL A 127 15.66 5.20 -12.63
CA VAL A 127 16.28 3.90 -12.42
C VAL A 127 16.87 3.43 -13.75
N ASP A 128 18.17 3.17 -13.75
CA ASP A 128 18.87 2.57 -14.88
C ASP A 128 18.16 1.26 -15.32
N PRO A 129 17.70 1.15 -16.58
CA PRO A 129 17.04 -0.05 -17.10
C PRO A 129 17.89 -1.31 -17.03
N GLU A 130 19.21 -1.18 -17.02
CA GLU A 130 20.17 -2.29 -16.97
C GLU A 130 20.44 -2.78 -15.53
N LEU A 131 19.93 -2.06 -14.52
CA LEU A 131 20.11 -2.42 -13.12
C LEU A 131 19.17 -3.58 -12.74
N SER A 132 19.77 -4.75 -12.52
CA SER A 132 19.08 -5.94 -12.03
C SER A 132 18.60 -5.76 -10.59
N SER A 133 17.48 -6.39 -10.24
CA SER A 133 16.98 -6.30 -8.86
C SER A 133 17.97 -6.96 -7.91
N ILE A 134 18.16 -6.40 -6.71
CA ILE A 134 18.88 -7.09 -5.63
C ILE A 134 18.29 -8.49 -5.37
N ARG A 135 17.00 -8.70 -5.63
CA ARG A 135 16.34 -10.01 -5.49
C ARG A 135 16.74 -11.02 -6.58
N ASP A 136 17.26 -10.54 -7.70
CA ASP A 136 17.81 -11.38 -8.76
C ASP A 136 19.28 -11.76 -8.45
N LEU A 137 19.96 -11.07 -7.50
CA LEU A 137 21.29 -11.45 -7.00
C LEU A 137 21.22 -12.82 -6.32
N GLY A 138 21.96 -13.80 -6.85
CA GLY A 138 21.99 -15.18 -6.37
C GLY A 138 21.06 -16.16 -7.12
N THR A 139 20.30 -15.68 -8.12
CA THR A 139 19.57 -16.56 -9.06
C THR A 139 20.41 -16.94 -10.29
N VAL A 140 21.58 -16.31 -10.45
CA VAL A 140 22.57 -16.68 -11.47
C VAL A 140 23.17 -18.01 -11.03
N GLN A 141 22.76 -19.10 -11.67
CA GLN A 141 23.48 -20.36 -11.59
C GLN A 141 24.88 -20.12 -12.16
N GLU A 142 25.91 -20.35 -11.36
CA GLU A 142 27.28 -20.48 -11.86
C GLU A 142 27.28 -21.60 -12.91
N GLU A 143 27.58 -21.26 -14.18
CA GLU A 143 27.95 -22.23 -15.22
C GLU A 143 29.42 -22.67 -15.03
#